data_AF-A0A552Z110-F1
#
_entry.id   AF-A0A552Z110-F1
#
_cell.length_a   1.000
_cell.length_b   1.000
_cell.length_c   1.000
_cell.angle_alpha   90.00
_cell.angle_beta   90.00
_cell.angle_gamma   90.00
#
_symmetry.space_group_name_H-M   'P 1'
#
loop_
_entity.id
_entity.type
_entity.pdbx_description
1 polymer ?
#
loop_
_entity_poly.entity_id
_entity_poly.type
_entity_poly.pdbx_seq_one_letter_code
_entity_poly.pdbx_strand_id
1 'polypeptide(L)'
;MTKFEEEVKRPDNGPITELNNNMQEVFSQYRKMRQYADYLEYELKQKDEHILKVENENSFMRDERTTFDSNGMAVEPKFQQQALPVVPEFVAEWLDRNNLASLLDGWYCHHEDMSSHIREYFERLPYKGPNNLSEMENNIVTFIIRAKLGGYKLEKPQLFYIALPKVYGLSDSTFVSKAESGIISEFTKGKDYALKLTEQEIKSIDERYWQFAVPVEDGE
;
A
#
# COMPACT_ATOMS: atom_id res chain seq x y z
N MET A 1 -49.58 0.89 11.83
CA MET A 1 -50.28 0.54 10.58
C MET A 1 -49.42 -0.44 9.84
N THR A 2 -50.01 -1.55 9.43
CA THR A 2 -49.32 -2.80 9.08
C THR A 2 -48.92 -2.78 7.60
N LYS A 3 -47.61 -2.91 7.36
CA LYS A 3 -46.97 -3.69 6.30
C LYS A 3 -47.50 -3.50 4.87
N PHE A 4 -46.90 -2.57 4.14
CA PHE A 4 -46.69 -2.75 2.70
C PHE A 4 -45.40 -3.56 2.52
N GLU A 5 -45.45 -4.87 2.78
CA GLU A 5 -44.34 -5.79 2.54
C GLU A 5 -44.29 -6.27 1.07
N GLU A 6 -45.33 -5.96 0.28
CA GLU A 6 -45.40 -6.23 -1.17
C GLU A 6 -45.43 -4.91 -1.95
N GLU A 7 -44.68 -4.87 -3.06
CA GLU A 7 -44.64 -3.76 -4.00
C GLU A 7 -46.04 -3.55 -4.60
N VAL A 8 -46.72 -2.49 -4.18
CA VAL A 8 -48.09 -2.20 -4.66
C VAL A 8 -48.00 -1.71 -6.10
N LYS A 9 -48.53 -2.49 -7.03
CA LYS A 9 -48.60 -2.10 -8.45
C LYS A 9 -49.67 -1.04 -8.67
N ARG A 10 -49.41 -0.14 -9.61
CA ARG A 10 -50.38 0.88 -10.04
C ARG A 10 -51.69 0.20 -10.46
N PRO A 11 -52.86 0.61 -9.91
CA PRO A 11 -54.15 0.08 -10.33
C PRO A 11 -54.46 0.41 -11.80
N ASP A 12 -55.04 -0.55 -12.54
CA ASP A 12 -55.51 -0.32 -13.92
C ASP A 12 -56.77 0.54 -13.96
N ASN A 13 -56.81 1.50 -14.89
CA ASN A 13 -57.94 2.43 -15.04
C ASN A 13 -59.22 1.77 -15.56
N GLY A 14 -59.17 0.52 -16.07
CA GLY A 14 -60.30 -0.17 -16.69
C GLY A 14 -60.79 0.48 -18.01
N PRO A 15 -61.69 -0.18 -18.77
CA PRO A 15 -62.29 0.42 -19.95
C PRO A 15 -63.29 1.52 -19.55
N ILE A 16 -63.14 2.71 -20.16
CA ILE A 16 -63.97 3.91 -19.89
C ILE A 16 -65.49 3.61 -20.04
N THR A 17 -65.84 2.65 -20.89
CA THR A 17 -67.23 2.25 -21.16
C THR A 17 -67.92 1.55 -19.99
N GLU A 18 -67.18 0.91 -19.09
CA GLU A 18 -67.74 0.23 -17.89
C GLU A 18 -67.92 1.24 -16.74
N LEU A 19 -66.93 2.12 -16.53
CA LEU A 19 -66.99 3.19 -15.53
C LEU A 19 -68.17 4.15 -15.71
N ASN A 20 -68.59 4.44 -16.94
CA ASN A 20 -69.70 5.37 -17.19
C ASN A 20 -71.08 4.81 -16.85
N ASN A 21 -71.21 3.50 -16.68
CA ASN A 21 -72.51 2.84 -16.49
C ASN A 21 -72.76 2.39 -15.05
N ASN A 22 -71.75 2.39 -14.17
CA ASN A 22 -71.87 1.92 -12.79
C ASN A 22 -71.10 2.79 -11.78
N MET A 23 -71.84 3.56 -10.98
CA MET A 23 -71.27 4.45 -9.96
C MET A 23 -70.44 3.70 -8.89
N GLN A 24 -70.75 2.42 -8.61
CA GLN A 24 -69.97 1.62 -7.66
C GLN A 24 -68.56 1.29 -8.20
N GLU A 25 -68.42 1.07 -9.51
CA GLU A 25 -67.13 0.81 -10.15
C GLU A 25 -66.25 2.05 -10.15
N VAL A 26 -66.83 3.23 -10.39
CA VAL A 26 -66.15 4.53 -10.26
C VAL A 26 -65.60 4.73 -8.84
N PHE A 27 -66.42 4.50 -7.81
CA PHE A 27 -65.96 4.65 -6.42
C PHE A 27 -64.92 3.60 -6.02
N SER A 28 -65.04 2.37 -6.52
CA SER A 28 -64.05 1.31 -6.31
C SER A 28 -62.70 1.69 -6.92
N GLN A 29 -62.69 2.24 -8.14
CA GLN A 29 -61.46 2.70 -8.80
C GLN A 29 -60.83 3.89 -8.08
N TYR A 30 -61.63 4.88 -7.67
CA TYR A 30 -61.13 6.01 -6.89
C TYR A 30 -60.49 5.56 -5.57
N ARG A 31 -61.09 4.56 -4.89
CA ARG A 31 -60.54 4.00 -3.65
C ARG A 31 -59.18 3.32 -3.88
N LYS A 32 -59.05 2.52 -4.95
CA LYS A 32 -57.78 1.88 -5.31
C LYS A 32 -56.69 2.90 -5.64
N MET A 33 -57.03 3.94 -6.40
CA MET A 33 -56.08 5.02 -6.72
C MET A 33 -55.64 5.78 -5.48
N ARG A 34 -56.55 6.08 -4.56
CA ARG A 34 -56.21 6.75 -3.29
C ARG A 34 -55.23 5.90 -2.47
N GLN A 35 -55.49 4.60 -2.33
CA GLN A 35 -54.59 3.69 -1.62
C GLN A 35 -53.19 3.62 -2.25
N TYR A 36 -53.12 3.65 -3.59
CA TYR A 36 -51.84 3.69 -4.30
C TYR A 36 -51.10 5.03 -4.10
N ALA A 37 -51.81 6.16 -4.06
CA ALA A 37 -51.22 7.45 -3.73
C ALA A 37 -50.64 7.46 -2.30
N ASP A 38 -51.40 6.96 -1.32
CA ASP A 38 -50.95 6.84 0.07
C ASP A 38 -49.68 5.95 0.18
N TYR A 39 -49.61 4.87 -0.61
CA TYR A 39 -48.42 4.02 -0.70
C TYR A 39 -47.22 4.75 -1.30
N LEU A 40 -47.40 5.52 -2.38
CA LEU A 40 -46.32 6.30 -2.99
C LEU A 40 -45.78 7.38 -2.05
N GLU A 41 -46.65 8.06 -1.28
CA GLU A 41 -46.23 9.03 -0.27
C GLU A 41 -45.39 8.37 0.83
N TYR A 42 -45.79 7.18 1.28
CA TYR A 42 -45.02 6.40 2.25
C TYR A 42 -43.63 6.02 1.71
N GLU A 43 -43.57 5.47 0.49
CA GLU A 43 -42.32 5.09 -0.17
C GLU A 43 -41.37 6.27 -0.38
N LEU A 44 -41.91 7.42 -0.82
CA LEU A 44 -41.13 8.66 -0.96
C LEU A 44 -40.50 9.06 0.37
N LYS A 45 -41.29 9.06 1.45
CA LYS A 45 -40.78 9.40 2.78
C LYS A 45 -39.66 8.45 3.25
N GLN A 46 -39.80 7.15 3.01
CA GLN A 46 -38.75 6.18 3.37
C GLN A 46 -37.47 6.40 2.56
N LYS A 47 -37.59 6.75 1.27
CA LYS A 47 -36.43 7.07 0.43
C LYS A 47 -35.74 8.36 0.87
N ASP A 48 -36.49 9.39 1.23
CA ASP A 48 -35.94 10.64 1.75
C ASP A 48 -35.18 10.43 3.07
N GLU A 49 -35.73 9.63 3.98
CA GLU A 49 -35.06 9.24 5.23
C GLU A 49 -33.76 8.47 4.96
N HIS A 50 -33.77 7.56 3.97
CA HIS A 50 -32.57 6.82 3.57
C HIS A 50 -31.51 7.72 2.92
N ILE A 51 -31.90 8.65 2.05
CA ILE A 51 -31.00 9.63 1.42
C ILE A 51 -30.34 10.48 2.50
N LEU A 52 -31.12 11.03 3.44
CA LEU A 52 -30.59 11.84 4.53
C LEU A 52 -29.57 11.07 5.38
N LYS A 53 -29.83 9.78 5.65
CA LYS A 53 -28.89 8.91 6.37
C LYS A 53 -27.57 8.75 5.60
N VAL A 54 -27.63 8.46 4.30
CA VAL A 54 -26.45 8.29 3.45
C VAL A 54 -25.68 9.60 3.31
N GLU A 55 -26.36 10.75 3.20
CA GLU A 55 -25.72 12.06 3.15
C GLU A 55 -24.99 12.40 4.45
N ASN A 56 -25.59 12.11 5.61
CA ASN A 56 -24.95 12.29 6.90
C ASN A 56 -23.73 11.38 7.07
N GLU A 57 -23.84 10.10 6.71
CA GLU A 57 -22.70 9.15 6.73
C GLU A 57 -21.59 9.62 5.79
N ASN A 58 -21.92 10.08 4.59
CA ASN A 58 -20.94 10.64 3.65
C ASN A 58 -20.29 11.91 4.18
N SER A 59 -21.03 12.80 4.85
CA SER A 59 -20.48 14.00 5.50
C SER A 59 -19.50 13.62 6.60
N PHE A 60 -19.88 12.69 7.48
CA PHE A 60 -19.01 12.19 8.54
C PHE A 60 -17.71 11.59 7.99
N MET A 61 -17.81 10.76 6.95
CA MET A 61 -16.66 10.15 6.28
C MET A 61 -15.77 11.19 5.56
N ARG A 62 -16.36 12.27 5.05
CA ARG A 62 -15.61 13.41 4.48
C ARG A 62 -14.83 14.16 5.55
N ASP A 63 -15.43 14.44 6.70
CA ASP A 63 -14.78 15.16 7.79
C ASP A 63 -13.62 14.37 8.41
N GLU A 64 -13.75 13.05 8.53
CA GLU A 64 -12.67 12.19 9.05
C GLU A 64 -11.50 12.03 8.04
N ARG A 65 -11.80 11.93 6.74
CA ARG A 65 -10.80 11.58 5.71
C ARG A 65 -10.19 12.78 4.98
N THR A 66 -10.83 13.94 5.03
CA THR A 66 -10.42 15.16 4.30
C THR A 66 -10.53 16.37 5.22
N THR A 67 -9.45 17.14 5.34
CA THR A 67 -9.53 18.47 5.93
C THR A 67 -10.07 19.45 4.91
N PHE A 68 -10.81 20.47 5.35
CA PHE A 68 -11.26 21.56 4.48
C PHE A 68 -10.65 22.86 4.99
N ASP A 69 -10.27 23.76 4.08
CA ASP A 69 -9.86 25.11 4.46
C ASP A 69 -11.09 25.96 4.85
N SER A 70 -10.85 27.17 5.32
CA SER A 70 -11.92 28.13 5.67
C SER A 70 -12.83 28.53 4.49
N ASN A 71 -12.50 28.13 3.26
CA ASN A 71 -13.29 28.37 2.06
C ASN A 71 -14.10 27.14 1.61
N GLY A 72 -14.05 26.04 2.36
CA GLY A 72 -14.77 24.81 2.03
C GLY A 72 -14.13 23.99 0.91
N MET A 73 -12.86 24.25 0.57
CA MET A 73 -12.10 23.48 -0.41
C MET A 73 -11.37 22.34 0.29
N ALA A 74 -11.38 21.15 -0.31
CA ALA A 74 -10.69 19.98 0.24
C ALA A 74 -9.18 20.23 0.28
N VAL A 75 -8.62 20.32 1.48
CA VAL A 75 -7.19 20.36 1.75
C VAL A 75 -6.77 18.92 1.98
N GLU A 76 -5.97 18.41 1.05
CA GLU A 76 -5.30 17.10 0.97
C GLU A 76 -5.82 15.98 1.92
N PRO A 77 -6.13 14.79 1.39
CA PRO A 77 -6.56 13.67 2.23
C PRO A 77 -5.57 13.44 3.37
N LYS A 78 -6.07 13.30 4.61
CA LYS A 78 -5.27 12.93 5.80
C LYS A 78 -4.84 11.46 5.73
N PHE A 79 -4.24 11.03 4.64
CA PHE A 79 -3.31 9.92 4.69
C PHE A 79 -1.96 10.58 4.94
N GLN A 80 -1.46 10.48 6.18
CA GLN A 80 -0.01 10.47 6.35
C GLN A 80 0.47 9.31 5.47
N GLN A 81 0.94 9.61 4.25
CA GLN A 81 1.62 8.63 3.42
C GLN A 81 2.75 8.11 4.29
N GLN A 82 2.57 6.90 4.82
CA GLN A 82 3.63 6.24 5.54
C GLN A 82 4.83 6.20 4.61
N ALA A 83 6.00 6.55 5.13
CA ALA A 83 7.21 6.59 4.34
C ALA A 83 7.34 5.25 3.57
N LEU A 84 7.64 5.36 2.27
CA LEU A 84 7.82 4.18 1.43
C LEU A 84 8.82 3.21 2.08
N PRO A 85 8.53 1.90 2.11
CA PRO A 85 9.44 0.93 2.67
C PRO A 85 10.77 0.98 1.91
N VAL A 86 11.87 0.98 2.66
CA VAL A 86 13.22 0.88 2.10
C VAL A 86 13.56 -0.60 2.03
N VAL A 87 13.91 -1.10 0.84
CA VAL A 87 14.16 -2.52 0.59
C VAL A 87 15.51 -2.74 -0.10
N PRO A 88 16.25 -3.81 0.24
CA PRO A 88 17.43 -4.22 -0.51
C PRO A 88 17.10 -4.59 -1.97
N GLU A 89 18.12 -4.55 -2.84
CA GLU A 89 18.00 -4.87 -4.26
C GLU A 89 17.43 -6.28 -4.52
N PHE A 90 17.88 -7.30 -3.78
CA PHE A 90 17.36 -8.66 -3.95
C PHE A 90 15.87 -8.80 -3.56
N VAL A 91 15.38 -7.98 -2.62
CA VAL A 91 13.96 -7.94 -2.23
C VAL A 91 13.16 -7.19 -3.28
N ALA A 92 13.70 -6.08 -3.80
CA ALA A 92 13.11 -5.34 -4.90
C ALA A 92 12.91 -6.22 -6.15
N GLU A 93 13.95 -6.96 -6.54
CA GLU A 93 13.87 -7.91 -7.65
C GLU A 93 12.79 -8.98 -7.41
N TRP A 94 12.72 -9.52 -6.19
CA TRP A 94 11.70 -10.52 -5.84
C TRP A 94 10.29 -9.93 -5.90
N LEU A 95 10.09 -8.71 -5.39
CA LEU A 95 8.83 -7.99 -5.47
C LEU A 95 8.42 -7.72 -6.92
N ASP A 96 9.35 -7.30 -7.78
CA ASP A 96 9.06 -6.91 -9.16
C ASP A 96 8.74 -8.12 -10.06
N ARG A 97 9.47 -9.23 -9.89
CA ARG A 97 9.29 -10.45 -10.67
C ARG A 97 7.94 -11.13 -10.48
N ASN A 98 7.27 -10.88 -9.35
CA ASN A 98 6.04 -11.56 -8.97
C ASN A 98 4.85 -10.59 -8.90
N ASN A 99 3.65 -11.06 -9.22
CA ASN A 99 2.43 -10.30 -8.92
C ASN A 99 2.06 -10.45 -7.44
N LEU A 100 1.15 -9.59 -6.94
CA LEU A 100 0.78 -9.61 -5.53
C LEU A 100 0.20 -10.95 -5.06
N ALA A 101 -0.62 -11.61 -5.89
CA ALA A 101 -1.19 -12.91 -5.53
C ALA A 101 -0.09 -13.97 -5.37
N SER A 102 0.88 -14.02 -6.28
CA SER A 102 2.02 -14.94 -6.21
C SER A 102 2.95 -14.65 -5.02
N LEU A 103 3.13 -13.38 -4.65
CA LEU A 103 3.91 -13.00 -3.47
C LEU A 103 3.25 -13.50 -2.18
N LEU A 104 1.94 -13.30 -2.06
CA LEU A 104 1.18 -13.74 -0.89
C LEU A 104 1.05 -15.27 -0.82
N ASP A 105 0.80 -15.92 -1.95
CA ASP A 105 0.79 -17.39 -2.05
C ASP A 105 2.15 -18.00 -1.70
N GLY A 106 3.23 -17.40 -2.19
CA GLY A 106 4.60 -17.77 -1.82
C GLY A 106 4.87 -17.64 -0.33
N TRP A 107 4.34 -16.59 0.32
CA TRP A 107 4.49 -16.38 1.76
C TRP A 107 3.66 -17.34 2.61
N TYR A 108 2.39 -17.58 2.24
CA TYR A 108 1.46 -18.38 3.04
C TYR A 108 1.55 -19.89 2.79
N CYS A 109 1.77 -20.29 1.54
CA CYS A 109 1.61 -21.68 1.10
C CYS A 109 2.92 -22.34 0.70
N HIS A 110 3.90 -21.56 0.22
CA HIS A 110 5.16 -22.08 -0.33
C HIS A 110 6.40 -21.46 0.36
N HIS A 111 6.27 -21.14 1.65
CA HIS A 111 7.32 -20.45 2.42
C HIS A 111 8.64 -21.24 2.45
N GLU A 112 8.59 -22.57 2.42
CA GLU A 112 9.77 -23.45 2.42
C GLU A 112 10.52 -23.47 1.08
N ASP A 113 9.81 -23.21 -0.03
CA ASP A 113 10.38 -23.18 -1.38
C ASP A 113 10.95 -21.80 -1.74
N MET A 114 10.76 -20.81 -0.88
CA MET A 114 11.26 -19.46 -1.07
C MET A 114 12.78 -19.41 -0.93
N SER A 115 13.42 -18.49 -1.68
CA SER A 115 14.85 -18.20 -1.52
C SER A 115 15.19 -17.91 -0.06
N SER A 116 16.21 -18.60 0.47
CA SER A 116 16.65 -18.46 1.86
C SER A 116 16.95 -17.00 2.24
N HIS A 117 17.48 -16.22 1.31
CA HIS A 117 17.82 -14.80 1.51
C HIS A 117 16.58 -13.93 1.72
N ILE A 118 15.48 -14.22 1.02
CA ILE A 118 14.21 -13.48 1.18
C ILE A 118 13.58 -13.82 2.53
N ARG A 119 13.56 -15.11 2.89
CA ARG A 119 13.04 -15.56 4.18
C ARG A 119 13.82 -14.94 5.34
N GLU A 120 15.14 -15.03 5.30
CA GLU A 120 16.03 -14.49 6.32
C GLU A 120 15.90 -12.96 6.47
N TYR A 121 15.66 -12.25 5.37
CA TYR A 121 15.38 -10.80 5.41
C TYR A 121 14.12 -10.50 6.23
N PHE A 122 13.00 -11.18 5.93
CA PHE A 122 11.75 -10.95 6.65
C PHE A 122 11.83 -11.39 8.11
N GLU A 123 12.50 -12.50 8.42
CA GLU A 123 12.74 -12.96 9.80
C GLU A 123 13.55 -11.95 10.64
N ARG A 124 14.42 -11.16 10.00
CA ARG A 124 15.27 -10.15 10.67
C ARG A 124 14.60 -8.79 10.89
N LEU A 125 13.46 -8.51 10.24
CA LEU A 125 12.81 -7.21 10.37
C LEU A 125 12.39 -6.98 11.84
N PRO A 126 12.68 -5.81 12.43
CA PRO A 126 12.26 -5.51 13.79
C PRO A 126 10.74 -5.31 13.83
N TYR A 127 10.02 -6.33 14.30
CA TYR A 127 8.57 -6.28 14.47
C TYR A 127 8.19 -5.31 15.59
N LYS A 128 7.45 -4.25 15.24
CA LYS A 128 6.81 -3.37 16.21
C LYS A 128 5.41 -3.90 16.52
N GLY A 129 5.29 -4.89 17.40
CA GLY A 129 4.02 -5.45 17.86
C GLY A 129 4.22 -6.47 18.99
N PRO A 130 3.17 -6.83 19.77
CA PRO A 130 3.25 -7.91 20.74
C PRO A 130 3.74 -9.21 20.09
N ASN A 131 4.62 -9.95 20.79
CA ASN A 131 5.33 -11.13 20.28
C ASN A 131 4.42 -12.37 20.07
N ASN A 132 3.42 -12.29 19.20
CA ASN A 132 2.66 -13.45 18.73
C ASN A 132 2.88 -13.65 17.22
N LEU A 133 2.91 -14.92 16.78
CA LEU A 133 3.20 -15.31 15.39
C LEU A 133 2.19 -14.71 14.39
N SER A 134 0.92 -14.60 14.78
CA SER A 134 -0.13 -14.08 13.90
C SER A 134 0.05 -12.60 13.55
N GLU A 135 0.49 -11.76 14.49
CA GLU A 135 0.77 -10.35 14.21
C GLU A 135 2.07 -10.17 13.42
N MET A 136 3.07 -11.04 13.60
CA MET A 136 4.27 -11.08 12.77
C MET A 136 3.93 -11.36 11.30
N GLU A 137 3.13 -12.39 11.02
CA GLU A 137 2.66 -12.73 9.68
C GLU A 137 1.86 -11.59 9.05
N ASN A 138 0.94 -10.97 9.82
CA ASN A 138 0.16 -9.83 9.36
C ASN A 138 1.02 -8.60 9.02
N ASN A 139 2.12 -8.38 9.75
CA ASN A 139 3.05 -7.28 9.48
C ASN A 139 3.82 -7.47 8.17
N ILE A 140 4.27 -8.71 7.88
CA ILE A 140 5.00 -9.04 6.64
C ILE A 140 4.08 -8.89 5.43
N VAL A 141 2.87 -9.43 5.53
CA VAL A 141 1.87 -9.33 4.47
C VAL A 141 1.51 -7.87 4.21
N THR A 142 1.34 -7.08 5.26
CA THR A 142 1.12 -5.63 5.15
C THR A 142 2.29 -4.94 4.46
N PHE A 143 3.53 -5.31 4.79
CA PHE A 143 4.72 -4.78 4.14
C PHE A 143 4.75 -5.12 2.64
N ILE A 144 4.52 -6.38 2.27
CA ILE A 144 4.52 -6.82 0.86
C ILE A 144 3.47 -6.06 0.07
N ILE A 145 2.24 -5.94 0.60
CA ILE A 145 1.15 -5.20 -0.05
C ILE A 145 1.52 -3.73 -0.24
N ARG A 146 2.09 -3.09 0.80
CA ARG A 146 2.51 -1.68 0.73
C ARG A 146 3.63 -1.47 -0.28
N ALA A 147 4.67 -2.30 -0.26
CA ALA A 147 5.78 -2.19 -1.18
C ALA A 147 5.32 -2.43 -2.63
N LYS A 148 4.43 -3.40 -2.86
CA LYS A 148 3.97 -3.76 -4.21
C LYS A 148 2.96 -2.76 -4.81
N LEU A 149 2.02 -2.27 -4.01
CA LEU A 149 0.96 -1.35 -4.48
C LEU A 149 1.32 0.12 -4.31
N GLY A 150 2.02 0.46 -3.23
CA GLY A 150 2.45 1.82 -2.90
C GLY A 150 3.84 2.18 -3.40
N GLY A 151 4.63 1.19 -3.85
CA GLY A 151 6.03 1.35 -4.22
C GLY A 151 6.98 1.24 -3.03
N TYR A 152 8.27 1.25 -3.33
CA TYR A 152 9.35 1.15 -2.34
C TYR A 152 10.54 2.02 -2.75
N LYS A 153 11.44 2.27 -1.81
CA LYS A 153 12.75 2.88 -2.07
C LYS A 153 13.81 1.79 -2.00
N LEU A 154 14.78 1.83 -2.90
CA LEU A 154 15.94 0.95 -2.78
C LEU A 154 16.81 1.40 -1.61
N GLU A 155 17.24 0.44 -0.80
CA GLU A 155 18.31 0.62 0.17
C GLU A 155 19.59 0.90 -0.62
N LYS A 156 20.19 2.07 -0.39
CA LYS A 156 21.51 2.36 -0.95
C LYS A 156 22.51 1.61 -0.08
N PRO A 157 23.28 0.64 -0.63
CA PRO A 157 24.25 -0.07 0.17
C PRO A 157 25.32 0.93 0.67
N GLN A 158 25.68 0.83 1.95
CA GLN A 158 26.80 1.60 2.50
C GLN A 158 28.07 1.21 1.74
N LEU A 159 28.70 2.20 1.11
CA LEU A 159 29.96 2.04 0.41
C LEU A 159 31.13 2.26 1.37
N PHE A 160 32.23 1.58 1.10
CA PHE A 160 33.47 1.66 1.87
C PHE A 160 34.67 1.83 0.94
N TYR A 161 35.68 2.54 1.43
CA TYR A 161 37.03 2.51 0.89
C TYR A 161 37.85 1.45 1.64
N ILE A 162 38.80 0.79 0.99
CA ILE A 162 39.80 -0.05 1.67
C ILE A 162 41.03 0.82 1.93
N ALA A 163 41.27 1.19 3.19
CA ALA A 163 42.39 2.01 3.63
C ALA A 163 43.48 1.14 4.28
N LEU A 164 44.53 0.82 3.52
CA LEU A 164 45.59 -0.05 4.00
C LEU A 164 46.52 0.70 4.98
N PRO A 165 47.09 -0.01 5.97
CA PRO A 165 48.02 0.58 6.91
C PRO A 165 49.26 1.12 6.20
N LYS A 166 49.87 2.16 6.76
CA LYS A 166 51.06 2.79 6.19
C LYS A 166 52.18 1.76 6.04
N VAL A 167 52.54 1.48 4.79
CA VAL A 167 53.74 0.71 4.47
C VAL A 167 54.94 1.64 4.69
N TYR A 168 55.96 1.17 5.43
CA TYR A 168 57.16 1.93 5.79
C TYR A 168 57.74 2.69 4.57
N GLY A 169 57.80 4.03 4.66
CA GLY A 169 58.37 4.90 3.62
C GLY A 169 57.36 5.80 2.88
N LEU A 170 56.05 5.64 3.10
CA LEU A 170 55.01 6.49 2.51
C LEU A 170 54.38 7.40 3.58
N SER A 171 54.31 8.71 3.31
CA SER A 171 53.73 9.71 4.23
C SER A 171 52.20 9.65 4.31
N ASP A 172 51.56 9.20 3.22
CA ASP A 172 50.12 9.35 2.98
C ASP A 172 49.38 8.01 3.10
N SER A 173 48.07 8.07 3.32
CA SER A 173 47.19 6.89 3.38
C SER A 173 47.12 6.21 2.01
N THR A 174 47.28 4.89 1.99
CA THR A 174 47.23 4.08 0.76
C THR A 174 45.85 3.46 0.60
N PHE A 175 45.18 3.76 -0.51
CA PHE A 175 43.86 3.21 -0.82
C PHE A 175 43.91 2.24 -2.00
N VAL A 176 42.96 1.31 -2.01
CA VAL A 176 42.76 0.39 -3.12
C VAL A 176 42.03 1.09 -4.27
N SER A 177 42.51 0.91 -5.50
CA SER A 177 41.90 1.41 -6.74
C SER A 177 41.84 0.29 -7.81
N LYS A 178 40.99 0.48 -8.83
CA LYS A 178 40.78 -0.50 -9.91
C LYS A 178 41.64 -0.11 -11.12
N ALA A 179 42.40 -1.06 -11.65
CA ALA A 179 43.05 -0.89 -12.95
C ALA A 179 42.00 -0.99 -14.07
N GLU A 180 42.27 -0.43 -15.26
CA GLU A 180 41.39 -0.50 -16.44
C GLU A 180 40.98 -1.95 -16.80
N SER A 181 41.81 -2.94 -16.43
CA SER A 181 41.59 -4.37 -16.67
C SER A 181 40.52 -5.02 -15.78
N GLY A 182 39.97 -4.31 -14.81
CA GLY A 182 38.97 -4.85 -13.90
C GLY A 182 39.53 -5.54 -12.66
N ILE A 183 40.85 -5.72 -12.59
CA ILE A 183 41.56 -6.33 -11.45
C ILE A 183 41.93 -5.23 -10.46
N ILE A 184 41.75 -5.50 -9.17
CA ILE A 184 42.27 -4.67 -8.09
C ILE A 184 43.78 -4.79 -8.10
N SER A 185 44.43 -3.81 -8.73
CA SER A 185 45.86 -3.89 -9.06
C SER A 185 46.64 -2.68 -8.62
N GLU A 186 45.96 -1.57 -8.29
CA GLU A 186 46.61 -0.27 -8.13
C GLU A 186 46.32 0.33 -6.77
N PHE A 187 47.35 0.92 -6.18
CA PHE A 187 47.27 1.67 -4.94
C PHE A 187 47.35 3.16 -5.26
N THR A 188 46.40 3.93 -4.74
CA THR A 188 46.35 5.38 -4.95
C THR A 188 46.70 6.15 -3.69
N LYS A 189 47.28 7.34 -3.92
CA LYS A 189 47.46 8.37 -2.90
C LYS A 189 46.28 9.32 -2.96
N GLY A 190 45.45 9.30 -1.92
CA GLY A 190 44.30 10.17 -1.81
C GLY A 190 42.97 9.44 -1.95
N LYS A 191 41.99 9.90 -1.17
CA LYS A 191 40.66 9.32 -1.05
C LYS A 191 39.83 9.50 -2.34
N ASP A 192 40.09 10.55 -3.10
CA ASP A 192 39.35 10.93 -4.31
C ASP A 192 39.42 9.91 -5.44
N TYR A 193 40.48 9.09 -5.46
CA TYR A 193 40.70 8.04 -6.46
C TYR A 193 40.46 6.64 -5.90
N ALA A 194 40.03 6.54 -4.64
CA ALA A 194 39.82 5.26 -3.98
C ALA A 194 38.54 4.59 -4.50
N LEU A 195 38.60 3.27 -4.63
CA LEU A 195 37.45 2.49 -5.08
C LEU A 195 36.40 2.44 -3.96
N LYS A 196 35.16 2.84 -4.30
CA LYS A 196 33.99 2.68 -3.44
C LYS A 196 33.42 1.27 -3.66
N LEU A 197 33.37 0.46 -2.60
CA LEU A 197 32.94 -0.95 -2.64
C LEU A 197 31.88 -1.23 -1.58
N THR A 198 30.98 -2.15 -1.86
CA THR A 198 30.08 -2.75 -0.87
C THR A 198 30.82 -3.76 0.01
N GLU A 199 30.26 -4.08 1.19
CA GLU A 199 30.81 -5.15 2.06
C GLU A 199 30.97 -6.48 1.32
N GLN A 200 30.00 -6.86 0.49
CA GLN A 200 30.04 -8.10 -0.27
C GLN A 200 31.17 -8.10 -1.30
N GLU A 201 31.38 -6.99 -2.01
CA GLU A 201 32.50 -6.88 -2.95
C GLU A 201 33.83 -7.00 -2.22
N ILE A 202 34.00 -6.32 -1.07
CA ILE A 202 35.22 -6.43 -0.23
C ILE A 202 35.47 -7.88 0.18
N LYS A 203 34.45 -8.56 0.70
CA LYS A 203 34.55 -9.97 1.13
C LYS A 203 34.77 -10.94 -0.03
N SER A 204 34.24 -10.64 -1.21
CA SER A 204 34.46 -11.44 -2.43
C SER A 204 35.90 -11.38 -2.93
N ILE A 205 36.59 -10.26 -2.67
CA ILE A 205 38.02 -10.11 -2.94
C ILE A 205 38.81 -10.91 -1.91
N ASP A 206 38.65 -10.57 -0.62
CA ASP A 206 39.18 -11.31 0.52
C ASP A 206 38.57 -10.75 1.82
N GLU A 207 38.03 -11.61 2.68
CA GLU A 207 37.42 -11.22 3.96
C GLU A 207 38.39 -10.43 4.87
N ARG A 208 39.71 -10.65 4.75
CA ARG A 208 40.72 -9.92 5.51
C ARG A 208 40.78 -8.43 5.18
N TYR A 209 40.28 -8.00 4.02
CA TYR A 209 40.22 -6.57 3.69
C TYR A 209 39.14 -5.82 4.45
N TRP A 210 38.16 -6.53 5.02
CA TRP A 210 37.07 -5.92 5.77
C TRP A 210 37.54 -5.12 6.99
N GLN A 211 38.62 -5.56 7.64
CA GLN A 211 39.20 -4.83 8.79
C GLN A 211 39.76 -3.44 8.42
N PHE A 212 39.96 -3.18 7.12
CA PHE A 212 40.48 -1.93 6.58
C PHE A 212 39.38 -1.10 5.90
N ALA A 213 38.12 -1.51 5.99
CA ALA A 213 36.99 -0.82 5.39
C ALA A 213 36.67 0.47 6.15
N VAL A 214 36.67 1.59 5.43
CA VAL A 214 36.33 2.93 5.94
C VAL A 214 35.05 3.39 5.25
N PRO A 215 33.97 3.69 5.97
CA PRO A 215 32.70 4.09 5.36
C PRO A 215 32.85 5.38 4.56
N VAL A 216 32.18 5.43 3.40
CA VAL A 216 32.02 6.64 2.60
C VAL A 216 30.88 7.46 3.21
N GLU A 217 31.12 8.74 3.48
CA GLU A 217 30.08 9.63 3.99
C GLU A 217 29.11 10.02 2.87
N ASP A 218 27.81 10.01 3.17
CA ASP A 218 26.74 10.43 2.25
C ASP A 218 26.88 11.93 1.96
N GLY A 219 27.67 12.28 0.94
CA GLY A 219 27.95 13.66 0.56
C GLY A 219 29.24 13.90 -0.23
N GLU A 220 30.10 12.88 -0.38
CA GLU A 220 31.32 12.90 -1.21
C GLU A 220 31.13 12.45 -2.67
#